data_AF-A0A6P1HNE7-F1
#
_entry.id   AF-A0A6P1HNE7-F1
#
_cell.length_a   1.000
_cell.length_b   1.000
_cell.length_c   1.000
_cell.angle_alpha   90.00
_cell.angle_beta   90.00
_cell.angle_gamma   90.00
#
_symmetry.space_group_name_H-M   'P 1'
#
loop_
_entity.id
_entity.type
_entity.pdbx_description
1 polymer ?
#
loop_
_entity_poly.entity_id
_entity_poly.type
_entity_poly.pdbx_seq_one_letter_code
_entity_poly.pdbx_strand_id
1 'polypeptide(L)'
;MSQLTEEQMHFLKQYDHLLQTMSEGFEYLEENIKEEAPPQVDQIFADIVQAMQQLNQGNQQLAAILDKPAQIQPLMEDFQDIVNMMTEWFEQNTVDGRFSLLNNRVVPTFESWRHSMHQLLKPYVSH
;
A
#
# COMPACT_ATOMS: atom_id res chain seq x y z
N MET A 1 -3.64 1.23 -28.49
CA MET A 1 -3.82 0.74 -27.12
C MET A 1 -5.08 -0.09 -27.11
N SER A 2 -5.02 -1.32 -26.63
CA SER A 2 -6.21 -2.15 -26.45
C SER A 2 -7.16 -1.43 -25.50
N GLN A 3 -8.41 -1.26 -25.90
CA GLN A 3 -9.43 -0.63 -25.06
C GLN A 3 -9.65 -1.55 -23.84
N LEU A 4 -9.48 -1.02 -22.64
CA LEU A 4 -9.71 -1.79 -21.41
C LEU A 4 -11.17 -2.26 -21.36
N THR A 5 -11.41 -3.47 -20.89
CA THR A 5 -12.78 -3.94 -20.62
C THR A 5 -13.37 -3.20 -19.42
N GLU A 6 -14.70 -3.22 -19.30
CA GLU A 6 -15.38 -2.65 -18.12
C GLU A 6 -14.90 -3.29 -16.82
N GLU A 7 -14.66 -4.61 -16.82
CA GLU A 7 -14.11 -5.35 -15.68
C GLU A 7 -12.70 -4.87 -15.32
N GLN A 8 -11.85 -4.64 -16.32
CA GLN A 8 -10.50 -4.12 -16.10
C GLN A 8 -10.55 -2.69 -15.56
N MET A 9 -11.40 -1.83 -16.11
CA MET A 9 -11.58 -0.46 -15.58
C MET A 9 -12.09 -0.46 -14.14
N HIS A 10 -13.05 -1.33 -13.81
CA HIS A 10 -13.56 -1.47 -12.46
C HIS A 10 -12.47 -1.94 -11.50
N PHE A 11 -11.67 -2.93 -11.91
CA PHE A 11 -10.51 -3.38 -11.15
C PHE A 11 -9.53 -2.23 -10.87
N LEU A 12 -9.16 -1.43 -11.87
CA LEU A 12 -8.22 -0.31 -11.68
C LEU A 12 -8.75 0.74 -10.69
N LYS A 13 -10.06 1.00 -10.69
CA LYS A 13 -10.70 1.90 -9.71
C LYS A 13 -10.68 1.31 -8.30
N GLN A 14 -10.98 0.02 -8.14
CA GLN A 14 -10.92 -0.64 -6.84
C GLN A 14 -9.49 -0.70 -6.30
N TYR A 15 -8.52 -0.93 -7.18
CA TYR A 15 -7.11 -0.93 -6.84
C TYR A 15 -6.66 0.46 -6.36
N ASP A 16 -6.98 1.53 -7.08
CA ASP A 16 -6.67 2.92 -6.67
C ASP A 16 -7.39 3.29 -5.35
N HIS A 17 -8.63 2.83 -5.16
CA HIS A 17 -9.34 3.03 -3.90
C HIS A 17 -8.67 2.30 -2.73
N LEU A 18 -8.23 1.05 -2.91
CA LEU A 18 -7.50 0.28 -1.90
C LEU A 18 -6.22 1.01 -1.48
N LEU A 19 -5.47 1.56 -2.44
CA LEU A 19 -4.28 2.37 -2.16
C LEU A 19 -4.59 3.58 -1.28
N GLN A 20 -5.71 4.26 -1.56
CA GLN A 20 -6.16 5.41 -0.77
C GLN A 20 -6.59 5.00 0.64
N THR A 21 -7.37 3.93 0.80
CA THR A 21 -7.77 3.41 2.11
C THR A 21 -6.57 3.01 2.96
N MET A 22 -5.54 2.40 2.34
CA MET A 22 -4.31 2.06 3.06
C MET A 22 -3.53 3.30 3.51
N SER A 23 -3.48 4.35 2.68
CA SER A 23 -2.87 5.64 3.03
C SER A 23 -3.54 6.26 4.25
N GLU A 24 -4.88 6.29 4.28
CA GLU A 24 -5.68 6.76 5.43
C GLU A 24 -5.46 5.89 6.68
N GLY A 25 -5.32 4.58 6.52
CA GLY A 25 -4.98 3.66 7.61
C GLY A 25 -3.60 3.95 8.21
N PHE A 26 -2.62 4.25 7.37
CA PHE A 26 -1.29 4.64 7.83
C PHE A 26 -1.31 5.98 8.57
N GLU A 27 -1.99 6.99 8.03
CA GLU A 27 -2.19 8.29 8.70
C GLU A 27 -2.78 8.10 10.11
N TYR A 28 -3.81 7.25 10.24
CA TYR A 28 -4.37 6.92 11.55
C TYR A 28 -3.33 6.31 12.51
N LEU A 29 -2.47 5.41 12.04
CA LEU A 29 -1.44 4.81 12.88
C LEU A 29 -0.38 5.83 13.31
N GLU A 30 0.07 6.69 12.40
CA GLU A 30 1.04 7.75 12.70
C GLU A 30 0.54 8.68 13.81
N GLU A 31 -0.74 9.06 13.77
CA GLU A 31 -1.35 9.94 14.77
C GLU A 31 -1.63 9.27 16.14
N ASN A 32 -1.71 7.94 16.18
CA ASN A 32 -2.24 7.22 17.34
C ASN A 32 -1.25 6.25 18.03
N ILE A 33 -0.04 6.06 17.50
CA ILE A 33 1.03 5.32 18.21
C ILE A 33 1.59 6.19 19.35
N LYS A 34 1.14 5.89 20.57
CA LYS A 34 1.53 6.55 21.83
C LYS A 34 1.44 5.57 23.01
N GLU A 35 1.96 5.94 24.18
CA GLU A 35 1.95 5.07 25.38
C GLU A 35 0.54 4.58 25.76
N GLU A 36 -0.46 5.44 25.62
CA GLU A 36 -1.89 5.09 25.79
C GLU A 36 -2.56 4.95 24.41
N ALA A 37 -2.04 4.06 23.58
CA ALA A 37 -2.60 3.79 22.26
C ALA A 37 -4.03 3.24 22.39
N PRO A 38 -4.99 3.72 21.58
CA PRO A 38 -6.30 3.10 21.47
C PRO A 38 -6.16 1.62 21.04
N PRO A 39 -7.01 0.69 21.53
CA PRO A 39 -7.00 -0.71 21.08
C PRO A 39 -7.11 -0.87 19.56
N GLN A 40 -7.68 0.13 18.89
CA GLN A 40 -7.82 0.21 17.45
C GLN A 40 -6.47 0.27 16.70
N VAL A 41 -5.37 0.68 17.33
CA VAL A 41 -4.05 0.75 16.66
C VAL A 41 -3.61 -0.63 16.18
N ASP A 42 -3.68 -1.65 17.04
CA ASP A 42 -3.31 -3.01 16.66
C ASP A 42 -4.30 -3.60 15.63
N GLN A 43 -5.58 -3.23 15.72
CA GLN A 43 -6.59 -3.64 14.73
C GLN A 43 -6.33 -3.04 13.35
N ILE A 44 -6.13 -1.72 13.28
CA ILE A 44 -5.85 -1.01 12.02
C ILE A 44 -4.55 -1.52 11.41
N PHE A 45 -3.52 -1.79 12.22
CA PHE A 45 -2.31 -2.42 11.73
C PHE A 45 -2.60 -3.80 11.09
N ALA A 46 -3.39 -4.65 11.73
CA ALA A 46 -3.77 -5.94 11.18
C ALA A 46 -4.58 -5.80 9.87
N ASP A 47 -5.49 -4.82 9.81
CA ASP A 47 -6.28 -4.51 8.61
C ASP A 47 -5.37 -4.05 7.45
N ILE A 48 -4.35 -3.23 7.72
CA ILE A 48 -3.34 -2.83 6.72
C ILE A 48 -2.53 -4.04 6.23
N VAL A 49 -2.10 -4.93 7.13
CA VAL A 49 -1.41 -6.16 6.73
C VAL A 49 -2.29 -7.02 5.82
N GLN A 50 -3.58 -7.14 6.12
CA GLN A 50 -4.52 -7.85 5.25
C GLN A 50 -4.69 -7.13 3.90
N ALA A 51 -4.78 -5.80 3.89
CA ALA A 51 -4.85 -5.00 2.68
C ALA A 51 -3.59 -5.16 1.80
N MET A 52 -2.40 -5.26 2.41
CA MET A 52 -1.16 -5.55 1.68
C MET A 52 -1.19 -6.90 0.96
N GLN A 53 -1.81 -7.93 1.55
CA GLN A 53 -1.96 -9.22 0.89
C GLN A 53 -2.87 -9.13 -0.34
N GLN A 54 -3.98 -8.39 -0.23
CA GLN A 54 -4.88 -8.12 -1.36
C GLN A 54 -4.18 -7.30 -2.44
N LEU A 55 -3.42 -6.29 -2.03
CA LEU A 55 -2.66 -5.43 -2.92
C LEU A 55 -1.57 -6.21 -3.68
N ASN A 56 -0.91 -7.18 -3.05
CA ASN A 56 0.05 -8.05 -3.73
C ASN A 56 -0.61 -8.86 -4.87
N GLN A 57 -1.80 -9.42 -4.62
CA GLN A 57 -2.59 -10.10 -5.67
C GLN A 57 -3.02 -9.11 -6.76
N GLY A 58 -3.44 -7.91 -6.35
CA GLY A 58 -3.76 -6.80 -7.26
C GLY A 58 -2.59 -6.41 -8.15
N ASN A 59 -1.36 -6.34 -7.63
CA ASN A 59 -0.17 -6.02 -8.41
C ASN A 59 0.03 -7.02 -9.55
N GLN A 60 -0.12 -8.31 -9.27
CA GLN A 60 0.01 -9.37 -10.30
C GLN A 60 -1.04 -9.23 -11.40
N GLN A 61 -2.29 -8.96 -11.02
CA GLN A 61 -3.37 -8.72 -11.99
C GLN A 61 -3.14 -7.42 -12.78
N LEU A 62 -2.64 -6.36 -12.13
CA LEU A 62 -2.30 -5.10 -12.77
C LEU A 62 -1.23 -5.28 -13.85
N ALA A 63 -0.19 -6.07 -13.57
CA ALA A 63 0.85 -6.41 -14.54
C ALA A 63 0.28 -7.07 -15.80
N ALA A 64 -0.67 -7.99 -15.63
CA ALA A 64 -1.35 -8.66 -16.74
C ALA A 64 -2.25 -7.72 -17.56
N ILE A 65 -2.89 -6.74 -16.92
CA ILE A 65 -3.79 -5.77 -17.59
C ILE A 65 -3.01 -4.74 -18.40
N LEU A 66 -1.94 -4.19 -17.80
CA LEU A 66 -1.22 -3.07 -18.39
C LEU A 66 -0.17 -3.47 -19.43
N ASP A 67 0.29 -4.73 -19.41
CA ASP A 67 1.31 -5.27 -20.32
C ASP A 67 2.58 -4.38 -20.42
N LYS A 68 3.00 -3.85 -19.26
CA LYS A 68 4.17 -2.96 -19.10
C LYS A 68 5.15 -3.51 -18.07
N PRO A 69 5.76 -4.67 -18.31
CA PRO A 69 6.61 -5.34 -17.33
C PRO A 69 7.78 -4.44 -16.87
N ALA A 70 8.41 -3.70 -17.80
CA ALA A 70 9.52 -2.81 -17.48
C ALA A 70 9.16 -1.64 -16.54
N GLN A 71 7.89 -1.24 -16.46
CA GLN A 71 7.43 -0.17 -15.56
C GLN A 71 6.89 -0.73 -14.24
N ILE A 72 6.28 -1.92 -14.29
CA ILE A 72 5.58 -2.51 -13.14
C ILE A 72 6.50 -3.34 -12.26
N GLN A 73 7.46 -4.04 -12.85
CA GLN A 73 8.33 -4.95 -12.12
C GLN A 73 9.15 -4.25 -11.02
N PRO A 74 9.77 -3.07 -11.27
CA PRO A 74 10.43 -2.32 -10.19
C PRO A 74 9.46 -1.95 -9.06
N LEU A 75 8.23 -1.54 -9.39
CA LEU A 75 7.20 -1.21 -8.39
C LEU A 75 6.77 -2.45 -7.58
N MET A 76 6.81 -3.65 -8.15
CA MET A 76 6.53 -4.89 -7.41
C MET A 76 7.65 -5.22 -6.42
N GLU A 77 8.90 -5.01 -6.83
CA GLU A 77 10.08 -5.19 -5.97
C GLU A 77 10.06 -4.19 -4.81
N ASP A 78 9.82 -2.91 -5.10
CA ASP A 78 9.66 -1.85 -4.08
C ASP A 78 8.53 -2.17 -3.09
N PHE A 79 7.42 -2.72 -3.59
CA PHE A 79 6.31 -3.15 -2.72
C PHE A 79 6.70 -4.31 -1.80
N GLN A 80 7.49 -5.27 -2.30
CA GLN A 80 7.96 -6.37 -1.48
C GLN A 80 8.89 -5.89 -0.36
N ASP A 81 9.68 -4.85 -0.60
CA ASP A 81 10.49 -4.22 0.44
C ASP A 81 9.62 -3.58 1.53
N ILE A 82 8.52 -2.90 1.18
CA ILE A 82 7.55 -2.37 2.15
C ILE A 82 6.94 -3.50 2.98
N VAL A 83 6.53 -4.61 2.35
CA VAL A 83 6.00 -5.79 3.05
C VAL A 83 7.03 -6.33 4.04
N ASN A 84 8.30 -6.41 3.64
CA ASN A 84 9.37 -6.87 4.52
C ASN A 84 9.54 -5.92 5.72
N MET A 85 9.52 -4.59 5.52
CA MET A 85 9.60 -3.63 6.63
C MET A 85 8.43 -3.78 7.60
N MET A 86 7.22 -4.08 7.11
CA MET A 86 6.06 -4.30 7.98
C MET A 86 6.20 -5.52 8.88
N THR A 87 6.99 -6.53 8.50
CA THR A 87 7.24 -7.68 9.38
C THR A 87 8.04 -7.29 10.63
N GLU A 88 8.87 -6.24 10.54
CA GLU A 88 9.67 -5.72 11.66
C GLU A 88 8.78 -5.16 12.79
N TRP A 89 7.50 -4.86 12.53
CA TRP A 89 6.55 -4.37 13.55
C TRP A 89 6.44 -5.32 14.74
N PHE A 90 6.43 -6.63 14.48
CA PHE A 90 6.33 -7.66 15.52
C PHE A 90 7.61 -7.78 16.36
N GLU A 91 8.72 -7.20 15.89
CA GLU A 91 9.99 -7.15 16.61
C GLU A 91 10.07 -5.89 17.50
N GLN A 92 9.21 -4.89 17.26
CA GLN A 92 9.16 -3.64 18.03
C GLN A 92 8.36 -3.81 19.32
N ASN A 93 9.08 -3.86 20.45
CA ASN A 93 8.50 -4.00 21.79
C ASN A 93 8.21 -2.67 22.50
N THR A 94 8.55 -1.54 21.87
CA THR A 94 8.34 -0.19 22.44
C THR A 94 7.52 0.67 21.50
N VAL A 95 6.80 1.63 22.08
CA VAL A 95 6.06 2.65 21.32
C VAL A 95 7.00 3.43 20.41
N ASP A 96 8.15 3.87 20.92
CA ASP A 96 9.16 4.59 20.12
C ASP A 96 9.70 3.75 18.95
N GLY A 97 9.87 2.44 19.15
CA GLY A 97 10.31 1.53 18.09
C GLY A 97 9.26 1.41 16.98
N ARG A 98 7.99 1.21 17.35
CA ARG A 98 6.85 1.15 16.41
C ARG A 98 6.66 2.47 15.68
N PHE A 99 6.74 3.58 16.42
CA PHE A 99 6.65 4.93 15.87
C PHE A 99 7.77 5.17 14.85
N SER A 100 9.02 4.86 15.21
CA SER A 100 10.15 5.03 14.30
C SER A 100 10.06 4.12 13.08
N LEU A 101 9.59 2.88 13.24
CA LEU A 101 9.39 1.98 12.11
C LEU A 101 8.38 2.54 11.12
N LEU A 102 7.21 2.99 11.59
CA LEU A 102 6.19 3.51 10.68
C LEU A 102 6.57 4.87 10.10
N ASN A 103 6.76 5.89 10.95
CA ASN A 103 6.90 7.28 10.51
C ASN A 103 8.21 7.53 9.75
N ASN A 104 9.29 6.82 10.07
CA ASN A 104 10.59 7.09 9.44
C ASN A 104 10.91 6.14 8.29
N ARG A 105 10.19 5.01 8.15
CA ARG A 105 10.50 3.99 7.15
C ARG A 105 9.28 3.57 6.35
N VAL A 106 8.30 2.92 6.98
CA VAL A 106 7.19 2.30 6.24
C VAL A 106 6.36 3.34 5.52
N VAL A 107 5.84 4.35 6.22
CA VAL A 107 4.89 5.31 5.63
C VAL A 107 5.53 6.15 4.54
N PRO A 108 6.73 6.75 4.72
CA PRO A 108 7.40 7.47 3.63
C PRO A 108 7.66 6.60 2.40
N THR A 109 8.05 5.34 2.60
CA THR A 109 8.31 4.40 1.49
C THR A 109 7.02 4.03 0.78
N PHE A 110 5.96 3.74 1.54
CA PHE A 110 4.63 3.43 1.00
C PHE A 110 4.05 4.61 0.21
N GLU A 111 4.12 5.84 0.73
CA GLU A 111 3.58 7.01 0.04
C GLU A 111 4.34 7.31 -1.27
N SER A 112 5.67 7.18 -1.26
CA SER A 112 6.48 7.32 -2.48
C SER A 112 6.12 6.27 -3.53
N TRP A 113 5.98 5.01 -3.10
CA TRP A 113 5.57 3.90 -3.96
C TRP A 113 4.14 4.09 -4.49
N ARG A 114 3.19 4.46 -3.62
CA ARG A 114 1.79 4.73 -3.94
C ARG A 114 1.67 5.84 -4.97
N HIS A 115 2.44 6.92 -4.80
CA HIS A 115 2.48 8.01 -5.78
C HIS A 115 2.94 7.52 -7.15
N SER A 116 3.98 6.70 -7.19
CA SER A 116 4.50 6.11 -8.44
C SER A 116 3.47 5.20 -9.11
N MET A 117 2.78 4.37 -8.31
CA MET A 117 1.69 3.52 -8.78
C MET A 117 0.52 4.35 -9.32
N HIS A 118 0.13 5.42 -8.63
CA HIS A 118 -0.92 6.32 -9.09
C HIS A 118 -0.54 7.01 -10.42
N GLN A 119 0.72 7.44 -10.61
CA GLN A 119 1.16 8.00 -11.90
C GLN A 119 1.04 6.98 -13.05
N LEU A 120 1.34 5.71 -12.77
CA LEU A 120 1.18 4.62 -13.74
C LEU A 120 -0.30 4.40 -14.11
N LEU A 121 -1.19 4.48 -13.12
CA LEU A 121 -2.63 4.26 -13.28
C LEU A 121 -3.37 5.45 -13.90
N LYS A 122 -2.89 6.67 -13.67
CA LYS A 122 -3.54 7.93 -14.09
C LYS A 122 -4.14 7.94 -15.51
N PRO A 123 -3.48 7.40 -16.56
CA PRO A 123 -4.05 7.35 -17.91
C PRO A 123 -5.31 6.50 -18.06
N TYR A 124 -5.61 5.63 -17.08
CA TYR A 124 -6.68 4.63 -17.14
C TYR A 124 -7.81 4.91 -16.16
N VAL A 125 -7.57 5.66 -15.08
CA VAL A 125 -8.58 5.97 -14.05
C VAL A 125 -9.19 7.37 -14.23
N SER A 126 -8.56 8.25 -15.02
CA SER A 126 -9.07 9.61 -15.29
C SER A 126 -10.15 9.62 -16.38
N HIS A 127 -11.40 9.78 -15.98
CA HIS A 127 -12.51 10.30 -16.81
C HIS A 127 -13.19 11.44 -16.07
#